data_AF-A0A1Q7K7T3-F1
#
_entry.id   AF-A0A1Q7K7T3-F1
#
_cell.length_a   1.000
_cell.length_b   1.000
_cell.length_c   1.000
_cell.angle_alpha   90.00
_cell.angle_beta   90.00
_cell.angle_gamma   90.00
#
_symmetry.space_group_name_H-M   'P 1'
#
loop_
_entity.id
_entity.type
_entity.pdbx_description
1 polymer ?
#
loop_
_entity_poly.entity_id
_entity_poly.type
_entity_poly.pdbx_seq_one_letter_code
_entity_poly.pdbx_strand_id
1 'polypeptide(L)' 'MNATEVERLVRDVIVHGGLPFTVLSVSSSPPGWTITVRSETGDIVQFPLADGRPVDMRITIQDTLEGQS' A
#
# COMPACT_ATOMS: atom_id res chain seq x y z
N MET A 1 13.01 -3.67 4.72
CA MET A 1 12.22 -4.65 3.92
C MET A 1 12.72 -4.65 2.48
N ASN A 2 12.34 -5.65 1.67
CA ASN A 2 12.45 -5.61 0.22
C ASN A 2 11.08 -5.36 -0.45
N ALA A 3 11.07 -5.08 -1.77
CA ALA A 3 9.84 -4.76 -2.49
C ALA A 3 8.76 -5.86 -2.41
N THR A 4 9.17 -7.14 -2.45
CA THR A 4 8.25 -8.28 -2.34
C THR A 4 7.59 -8.37 -0.96
N GLU A 5 8.33 -8.04 0.11
CA GLU A 5 7.77 -7.99 1.47
C GLU A 5 6.77 -6.83 1.61
N VAL A 6 7.06 -5.67 1.03
CA VAL A 6 6.16 -4.52 1.05
C VAL A 6 4.92 -4.79 0.21
N GLU A 7 5.06 -5.38 -0.97
CA GLU A 7 3.91 -5.79 -1.79
C GLU A 7 3.01 -6.76 -1.03
N ARG A 8 3.58 -7.78 -0.38
CA ARG A 8 2.80 -8.70 0.47
C ARG A 8 2.09 -7.97 1.60
N LEU A 9 2.74 -7.00 2.25
CA LEU A 9 2.12 -6.22 3.32
C LEU A 9 0.93 -5.39 2.80
N VAL A 10 1.07 -4.71 1.65
CA VAL A 10 -0.02 -3.94 1.05
C VAL A 10 -1.19 -4.86 0.67
N ARG A 11 -0.90 -6.02 0.07
CA ARG A 11 -1.92 -7.02 -0.27
C ARG A 11 -2.61 -7.58 0.96
N ASP A 12 -1.87 -7.83 2.04
CA ASP A 12 -2.42 -8.28 3.32
C ASP A 12 -3.43 -7.27 3.88
N VAL A 13 -3.08 -5.99 3.88
CA VAL A 13 -3.97 -4.91 4.33
C VAL A 13 -5.24 -4.85 3.48
N ILE A 14 -5.10 -4.88 2.16
CA ILE A 14 -6.24 -4.84 1.24
C ILE A 14 -7.19 -6.01 1.49
N VAL A 15 -6.66 -7.24 1.56
CA VAL A 15 -7.47 -8.46 1.72
C VAL A 15 -8.14 -8.53 3.10
N HIS A 16 -7.41 -8.24 4.17
CA HIS A 16 -7.97 -8.29 5.53
C HIS A 16 -8.86 -7.09 5.86
N GLY A 17 -8.61 -5.94 5.23
CA GLY A 17 -9.46 -4.75 5.34
C GLY A 17 -10.70 -4.79 4.44
N GLY A 18 -10.78 -5.75 3.50
CA GLY A 18 -11.88 -5.80 2.54
C GLY A 18 -11.92 -4.58 1.60
N LEU A 19 -10.77 -3.96 1.34
CA LEU A 19 -10.68 -2.72 0.58
C LEU A 19 -10.74 -3.01 -0.93
N PRO A 20 -11.46 -2.22 -1.74
CA PRO A 20 -11.67 -2.47 -3.17
C PRO A 20 -10.49 -2.01 -4.03
N PHE A 21 -9.27 -2.43 -3.68
CA PHE A 21 -8.04 -2.06 -4.38
C PHE A 21 -7.26 -3.28 -4.86
N THR A 22 -6.46 -3.09 -5.92
CA THR A 22 -5.49 -4.08 -6.41
C THR A 22 -4.11 -3.43 -6.50
N VAL A 23 -3.08 -4.10 -5.98
CA VAL A 23 -1.69 -3.62 -6.08
C VAL A 23 -1.21 -3.72 -7.53
N LEU A 24 -0.70 -2.60 -8.05
CA LEU A 24 -0.09 -2.54 -9.39
C LEU A 24 1.43 -2.56 -9.32
N SER A 25 2.02 -1.80 -8.40
CA SER A 25 3.47 -1.69 -8.27
C SER A 25 3.88 -1.25 -6.87
N VAL A 26 5.05 -1.71 -6.47
CA VAL A 26 5.77 -1.25 -5.29
C VAL A 26 7.21 -1.01 -5.72
N SER A 27 7.67 0.24 -5.62
CA SER A 27 9.04 0.62 -5.96
C SER A 27 9.73 1.28 -4.78
N SER A 28 11.03 1.04 -4.64
CA SER A 28 11.84 1.73 -3.62
C SER A 28 12.10 3.17 -4.07
N SER A 29 11.84 4.11 -3.19
CA SER A 29 12.05 5.54 -3.39
C SER A 29 12.51 6.16 -2.08
N PRO A 30 13.76 6.65 -1.93
CA PRO A 30 14.23 7.22 -0.67
C PRO A 30 13.27 8.31 -0.15
N PRO A 31 12.86 8.29 1.14
CA PRO A 31 13.33 7.44 2.25
C PRO A 31 12.54 6.12 2.48
N GLY A 32 11.71 5.67 1.54
CA GLY A 32 10.95 4.43 1.66
C GLY A 32 10.47 3.86 0.33
N TRP A 33 9.15 3.90 0.11
CA TRP A 33 8.47 3.19 -0.96
C TRP A 33 7.43 4.07 -1.64
N THR A 34 7.21 3.83 -2.92
CA THR A 34 6.07 4.35 -3.68
C THR A 34 5.13 3.19 -3.96
N ILE A 35 3.89 3.30 -3.49
CA ILE A 35 2.86 2.28 -3.68
C ILE A 35 1.89 2.79 -4.73
N THR A 36 1.60 1.95 -5.73
CA THR A 36 0.57 2.22 -6.74
C THR A 36 -0.48 1.12 -6.67
N VAL A 37 -1.73 1.52 -6.48
CA VAL A 37 -2.90 0.63 -6.49
C VAL A 37 -3.94 1.13 -7.49
N ARG A 38 -4.83 0.24 -7.91
CA ARG A 38 -6.02 0.56 -8.69
C ARG A 38 -7.26 0.28 -7.86
N SER A 39 -8.20 1.23 -7.80
CA SER A 39 -9.54 1.00 -7.25
C SER A 39 -10.39 0.15 -8.19
N GLU A 40 -11.47 -0.44 -7.67
CA GLU A 40 -12.44 -1.18 -8.49
C GLU A 40 -13.14 -0.29 -9.54
N THR A 41 -13.26 1.02 -9.29
CA THR A 41 -13.76 2.02 -10.26
C THR A 41 -12.77 2.29 -11.39
N GLY A 42 -11.53 1.82 -11.27
CA GLY A 42 -10.47 1.96 -12.27
C GLY A 42 -9.48 3.09 -12.00
N ASP A 43 -9.71 3.91 -10.98
CA ASP A 43 -8.84 5.02 -10.56
C ASP A 43 -7.50 4.49 -10.05
N ILE A 44 -6.44 5.25 -10.33
CA ILE A 44 -5.08 4.92 -9.87
C ILE A 44 -4.75 5.80 -8.69
N VAL A 45 -4.46 5.17 -7.57
CA VAL A 45 -3.99 5.83 -6.35
C VAL A 45 -2.50 5.54 -6.20
N GLN A 46 -1.72 6.59 -6.05
CA GLN A 46 -0.29 6.49 -5.75
C GLN A 46 0.01 7.26 -4.48
N PHE A 47 0.70 6.62 -3.54
CA PHE A 47 1.08 7.25 -2.28
C PHE A 47 2.48 6.83 -1.82
N PRO A 48 3.19 7.73 -1.11
CA PRO A 48 4.46 7.39 -0.47
C PRO A 48 4.20 6.58 0.80
N LEU A 49 5.11 5.65 1.10
CA LEU A 49 5.13 4.87 2.33
C LEU A 49 6.54 4.92 2.92
N ALA A 50 6.69 5.52 4.09
CA ALA A 50 7.98 5.55 4.78
C ALA A 50 8.42 4.13 5.15
N ASP A 51 9.72 3.84 5.01
CA ASP A 51 10.26 2.58 5.53
C ASP A 51 10.27 2.62 7.06
N GLY A 52 9.99 1.49 7.71
CA GLY A 52 9.83 1.45 9.15
C GLY A 52 9.47 0.08 9.69
N ARG A 53 8.90 0.04 10.89
CA ARG A 53 8.40 -1.23 11.45
C ARG A 53 7.16 -1.66 10.65
N PRO A 54 7.02 -2.97 10.35
CA PRO A 54 5.88 -3.46 9.56
C PRO A 54 4.51 -3.06 10.12
N VAL A 55 4.38 -2.96 11.46
CA VAL A 55 3.12 -2.52 12.10
C VAL A 55 2.77 -1.07 11.80
N ASP A 56 3.75 -0.16 11.82
CA ASP A 56 3.54 1.26 11.55
C ASP A 56 3.20 1.46 10.07
N MET A 57 3.89 0.72 9.20
CA MET A 57 3.62 0.70 7.76
C MET A 57 2.20 0.16 7.47
N ARG A 58 1.77 -0.91 8.15
CA ARG A 58 0.43 -1.49 8.01
C ARG A 58 -0.66 -0.46 8.32
N ILE A 59 -0.51 0.25 9.45
CA ILE A 59 -1.45 1.29 9.89
C ILE A 59 -1.51 2.40 8.84
N THR A 60 -0.35 2.85 8.33
CA THR A 60 -0.28 3.91 7.32
C THR A 60 -0.96 3.51 6.02
N ILE A 61 -0.72 2.29 5.53
CA ILE A 61 -1.37 1.77 4.31
C ILE A 61 -2.88 1.71 4.51
N GLN A 62 -3.34 1.20 5.66
CA GLN A 62 -4.75 1.05 5.93
C GLN A 62 -5.46 2.41 5.98
N ASP A 63 -4.97 3.34 6.79
CA ASP A 63 -5.52 4.70 6.92
C ASP A 63 -5.58 5.42 5.58
N THR A 64 -4.50 5.31 4.79
CA THR A 64 -4.44 5.91 3.45
C THR A 64 -5.52 5.33 2.54
N LEU A 65 -5.63 4.01 2.43
CA LEU A 65 -6.58 3.38 1.50
C LEU A 65 -8.04 3.53 1.96
N GLU A 66 -8.31 3.50 3.26
CA GLU A 66 -9.64 3.78 3.82
C GLU A 66 -10.07 5.21 3.51
N GLY A 67 -9.15 6.19 3.56
CA GLY A 67 -9.42 7.57 3.16
C GLY A 67 -9.62 7.80 1.66
N GLN A 68 -9.33 6.80 0.80
CA GLN A 68 -9.54 6.86 -0.65
C GLN A 68 -10.76 6.04 -1.13
N SER A 69 -11.35 5.22 -0.25
CA SER A 69 -12.53 4.39 -0.56
C SER A 69 -13.84 5.16 -0.37
#